data_AF-A0A6A6DAI6-F1
#
_entry.id   AF-A0A6A6DAI6-F1
#
_cell.length_a   1.000
_cell.length_b   1.000
_cell.length_c   1.000
_cell.angle_alpha   90.00
_cell.angle_beta   90.00
_cell.angle_gamma   90.00
#
_symmetry.space_group_name_H-M   'P 1'
#
loop_
_entity.id
_entity.type
_entity.pdbx_description
1 polymer ?
#
loop_
_entity_poly.entity_id
_entity_poly.type
_entity_poly.pdbx_seq_one_letter_code
_entity_poly.pdbx_strand_id
1 'polypeptide(L)'
;MRAFGTEISGNRRIHAELSILQRSAIIAKAEAGVSYKELAAEFQCSKSCISKTIQRWNKHAKVESPPRSGRPEKANWHEKRALWRLARKFPKMEYKNLMKETSLKHVHRNTIYNIPRERGP
;
A
#
# COMPACT_ATOMS: atom_id res chain seq x y z
N MET A 1 21.05 19.60 17.25
CA MET A 1 20.24 20.82 17.06
C MET A 1 20.27 21.19 15.58
N ARG A 2 19.17 21.68 15.00
CA ARG A 2 19.15 22.24 13.63
C ARG A 2 19.70 23.67 13.68
N ALA A 3 20.45 24.09 12.66
CA ALA A 3 20.95 25.46 12.54
C ALA A 3 19.80 26.41 12.18
N PHE A 4 19.76 27.58 12.83
CA PHE A 4 18.86 28.68 12.51
C PHE A 4 19.10 29.15 11.06
N GLY A 5 18.05 29.35 10.27
CA GLY A 5 18.15 29.81 8.87
C GLY A 5 18.22 28.72 7.79
N THR A 6 18.05 27.44 8.13
CA THR A 6 17.84 26.42 7.08
C THR A 6 16.46 26.59 6.46
N GLU A 7 16.41 26.91 5.16
CA GLU A 7 15.16 27.10 4.42
C GLU A 7 14.25 25.88 4.60
N ILE A 8 13.10 26.11 5.23
CA ILE A 8 12.02 25.13 5.28
C ILE A 8 11.44 25.11 3.87
N SER A 9 11.86 24.15 3.03
CA SER A 9 11.16 23.95 1.77
C SER A 9 9.71 23.57 2.11
N GLY A 10 8.76 24.46 1.77
CA GLY A 10 7.35 24.30 2.12
C GLY A 10 6.72 23.02 1.55
N ASN A 11 7.42 22.36 0.64
CA ASN A 11 6.97 21.14 -0.04
C ASN A 11 7.21 19.85 0.76
N ARG A 12 8.02 19.88 1.83
CA ARG A 12 8.29 18.66 2.59
C ARG A 12 7.27 18.44 3.71
N ARG A 13 6.30 17.56 3.47
CA ARG A 13 5.33 17.13 4.49
C ARG A 13 5.98 16.22 5.53
N ILE A 14 5.55 16.34 6.78
CA ILE A 14 5.93 15.42 7.87
C ILE A 14 5.49 14.01 7.47
N HIS A 15 6.37 13.01 7.64
CA HIS A 15 6.18 11.61 7.20
C HIS A 15 5.95 11.40 5.69
N ALA A 16 6.32 12.36 4.84
CA ALA A 16 6.29 12.16 3.40
C ALA A 16 7.25 11.04 2.96
N GLU A 17 6.79 10.26 1.99
CA GLU A 17 7.64 9.34 1.24
C GLU A 17 8.65 10.13 0.38
N LEU A 18 9.84 9.57 0.17
CA LEU A 18 10.78 10.08 -0.83
C LEU A 18 10.15 9.96 -2.23
N SER A 19 10.42 10.94 -3.09
CA SER A 19 10.05 10.83 -4.50
C SER A 19 10.86 9.73 -5.18
N ILE A 20 10.36 9.20 -6.30
CA ILE A 20 11.05 8.18 -7.09
C ILE A 20 12.44 8.69 -7.52
N LEU A 21 12.51 9.95 -7.98
CA LEU A 21 13.76 10.60 -8.39
C LEU A 21 14.77 10.75 -7.25
N GLN A 22 14.29 11.08 -6.04
CA GLN A 22 15.16 11.15 -4.87
C GLN A 22 15.74 9.79 -4.52
N ARG A 23 14.92 8.73 -4.57
CA ARG A 23 15.40 7.36 -4.29
C ARG A 23 16.42 6.90 -5.34
N SER A 24 16.17 7.13 -6.63
CA SER A 24 17.13 6.76 -7.68
C SER A 24 18.45 7.52 -7.53
N ALA A 25 18.41 8.81 -7.22
CA ALA A 25 19.61 9.60 -6.98
C ALA A 25 20.40 9.14 -5.73
N ILE A 26 19.71 8.77 -4.66
CA ILE A 26 20.33 8.18 -3.46
C ILE A 26 21.03 6.87 -3.80
N ILE A 27 20.37 5.98 -4.56
CA ILE A 27 20.94 4.68 -4.95
C ILE A 27 22.18 4.89 -5.80
N ALA A 28 22.11 5.69 -6.86
CA ALA A 28 23.23 5.94 -7.76
C ALA A 28 24.45 6.53 -7.03
N LYS A 29 24.24 7.49 -6.11
CA LYS A 29 25.34 8.07 -5.32
C LYS A 29 25.90 7.11 -4.28
N ALA A 30 25.06 6.26 -3.70
CA ALA A 30 25.53 5.21 -2.80
C ALA A 30 26.39 4.17 -3.54
N GLU A 31 26.01 3.81 -4.77
CA GLU A 31 26.81 2.93 -5.65
C GLU A 31 28.14 3.58 -6.05
N ALA A 32 28.16 4.91 -6.20
CA ALA A 32 29.39 5.69 -6.40
C ALA A 32 30.26 5.84 -5.13
N GLY A 33 29.88 5.23 -3.99
CA GLY A 33 30.66 5.21 -2.75
C GLY A 33 30.46 6.40 -1.82
N VAL A 34 29.48 7.27 -2.06
CA VAL A 34 29.18 8.40 -1.17
C VAL A 34 28.67 7.89 0.19
N SER A 35 29.16 8.48 1.28
CA SER A 35 28.81 8.00 2.61
C SER A 35 27.34 8.28 2.96
N TYR A 36 26.74 7.43 3.79
CA TYR A 36 25.34 7.63 4.20
C TYR A 36 25.12 8.92 4.99
N LYS A 37 26.17 9.47 5.61
CA LYS A 37 26.12 10.74 6.35
C LYS A 37 26.00 11.91 5.37
N GLU A 38 26.78 11.90 4.30
CA GLU A 38 26.72 12.93 3.25
C GLU A 38 25.40 12.87 2.51
N LEU A 39 24.93 11.68 2.13
CA LEU A 39 23.61 11.49 1.51
C LEU A 39 22.48 12.00 2.40
N ALA A 40 22.54 11.73 3.71
CA ALA A 40 21.54 12.21 4.66
C ALA A 40 21.52 13.75 4.73
N ALA A 41 22.68 14.40 4.72
CA ALA A 41 22.78 15.86 4.70
C ALA A 41 22.25 16.43 3.38
N GLU A 42 22.66 15.86 2.25
CA GLU A 42 22.28 16.31 0.90
C GLU A 42 20.77 16.18 0.63
N PHE A 43 20.19 15.00 0.91
CA PHE A 43 18.76 14.76 0.72
C PHE A 43 17.92 15.20 1.93
N GLN A 44 18.54 15.88 2.90
CA GLN A 44 17.94 16.35 4.15
C GLN A 44 17.16 15.26 4.92
N CYS A 45 17.49 13.99 4.77
CA CYS A 45 16.75 12.88 5.37
C CYS A 45 17.56 12.20 6.48
N SER A 46 16.91 11.35 7.27
CA SER A 46 17.65 10.63 8.32
C SER A 46 18.58 9.58 7.68
N LYS A 47 19.72 9.30 8.32
CA LYS A 47 20.61 8.19 7.93
C LYS A 47 19.85 6.86 7.83
N SER A 48 18.86 6.65 8.71
CA SER A 48 17.97 5.49 8.67
C SER A 48 17.11 5.44 7.40
N CYS A 49 16.67 6.60 6.88
CA CYS A 49 15.94 6.68 5.62
C CYS A 49 16.82 6.24 4.43
N ILE A 50 18.05 6.76 4.35
CA ILE A 50 19.04 6.35 3.35
C ILE A 50 19.28 4.84 3.43
N SER A 51 19.61 4.34 4.62
CA SER A 51 19.89 2.92 4.83
C SER A 51 18.71 2.02 4.43
N LYS A 52 17.48 2.37 4.81
CA LYS A 52 16.28 1.61 4.41
C LYS A 52 16.01 1.66 2.91
N THR A 53 16.32 2.79 2.26
CA THR A 53 16.17 2.94 0.79
C THR A 53 17.12 2.00 0.06
N ILE A 54 18.39 1.96 0.46
CA ILE A 54 19.40 1.07 -0.13
C ILE A 54 19.08 -0.40 0.18
N GLN A 55 18.67 -0.73 1.41
CA GLN A 55 18.25 -2.10 1.76
C GLN A 55 17.07 -2.57 0.92
N ARG A 56 16.10 -1.69 0.64
CA ARG A 56 14.95 -2.00 -0.20
C ARG A 56 15.37 -2.21 -1.66
N TRP A 57 16.28 -1.40 -2.18
CA TRP A 57 16.89 -1.59 -3.49
C TRP A 57 17.56 -2.96 -3.60
N ASN A 58 18.45 -3.29 -2.66
CA ASN A 58 19.16 -4.57 -2.67
C ASN A 58 18.22 -5.78 -2.59
N LYS A 59 17.08 -5.66 -1.90
CA LYS A 59 16.11 -6.75 -1.75
C LYS A 59 15.17 -6.92 -2.93
N HIS A 60 14.74 -5.82 -3.55
CA HIS A 60 13.62 -5.83 -4.51
C HIS A 60 13.98 -5.31 -5.90
N ALA A 61 15.15 -4.70 -6.08
CA ALA A 61 15.58 -4.02 -7.31
C ALA A 61 14.54 -3.05 -7.87
N LYS A 62 13.79 -2.39 -6.97
CA LYS A 62 12.74 -1.43 -7.30
C LYS A 62 12.96 -0.12 -6.55
N VAL A 63 12.80 0.98 -7.28
CA VAL A 63 12.88 2.34 -6.73
C VAL A 63 11.54 2.76 -6.10
N GLU A 64 10.43 2.18 -6.56
CA GLU A 64 9.11 2.48 -6.04
C GLU A 64 8.84 1.78 -4.70
N SER A 65 8.06 2.45 -3.85
CA SER A 65 7.53 1.81 -2.64
C SER A 65 6.40 0.85 -3.05
N PRO A 66 6.41 -0.41 -2.60
CA PRO A 66 5.31 -1.33 -2.88
C PRO A 66 4.01 -0.81 -2.24
N PRO A 67 2.85 -1.15 -2.82
CA PRO A 67 1.57 -0.87 -2.18
C PRO A 67 1.53 -1.53 -0.80
N ARG A 68 0.87 -0.86 0.16
CA ARG A 68 0.67 -1.42 1.49
C ARG A 68 -0.26 -2.65 1.37
N SER A 69 0.02 -3.71 2.12
CA SER A 69 -0.77 -4.95 2.10
C SER A 69 -2.24 -4.75 2.47
N GLY A 70 -2.57 -3.66 3.16
CA GLY A 70 -3.93 -3.36 3.59
C GLY A 70 -4.43 -4.32 4.66
N ARG A 71 -5.69 -4.16 5.05
CA ARG A 71 -6.37 -5.05 5.98
C ARG A 71 -6.86 -6.28 5.20
N PRO A 72 -6.67 -7.52 5.71
CA PRO A 72 -7.25 -8.69 5.08
C PRO A 72 -8.78 -8.59 5.02
N GLU A 73 -9.34 -9.13 3.94
CA GLU A 73 -10.78 -9.11 3.71
C GLU A 73 -11.50 -10.05 4.70
N LYS A 74 -12.75 -9.70 5.06
CA LYS A 74 -13.55 -10.53 5.96
C LYS A 74 -14.06 -11.83 5.33
N ALA A 75 -14.22 -11.83 4.01
CA ALA A 75 -14.71 -12.96 3.24
C ALA A 75 -13.55 -13.60 2.47
N ASN A 76 -13.44 -14.93 2.51
CA ASN A 76 -12.45 -15.67 1.75
C ASN A 76 -12.86 -15.76 0.26
N TRP A 77 -11.90 -16.00 -0.62
CA TRP A 77 -12.09 -16.16 -2.06
C TRP A 77 -13.16 -17.21 -2.42
N HIS A 78 -13.20 -18.34 -1.71
CA HIS A 78 -14.19 -19.39 -1.94
C HIS A 78 -15.61 -18.92 -1.62
N GLU A 79 -15.78 -18.14 -0.56
CA GLU A 79 -17.06 -17.61 -0.14
C GLU A 79 -17.54 -16.53 -1.11
N LYS A 80 -16.64 -15.63 -1.53
CA LYS A 80 -16.90 -14.65 -2.59
C LYS A 80 -17.35 -15.34 -3.88
N ARG A 81 -16.64 -16.40 -4.29
CA ARG A 81 -16.97 -17.18 -5.50
C ARG A 81 -18.32 -17.86 -5.41
N ALA A 82 -18.67 -18.44 -4.26
CA ALA A 82 -19.97 -19.04 -4.03
C ALA A 82 -21.09 -17.99 -4.13
N LEU A 83 -20.89 -16.83 -3.50
CA LEU A 83 -21.82 -15.71 -3.54
C LEU A 83 -22.03 -15.19 -4.97
N TRP A 84 -20.95 -15.06 -5.76
CA TRP A 84 -21.04 -14.66 -7.16
C TRP A 84 -21.85 -15.65 -8.01
N ARG A 85 -21.61 -16.95 -7.85
CA ARG A 85 -22.37 -17.99 -8.57
C ARG A 85 -23.85 -17.94 -8.22
N LEU A 86 -24.18 -17.73 -6.95
CA LEU A 86 -25.54 -17.65 -6.47
C LEU A 86 -26.27 -16.42 -7.03
N ALA A 87 -25.65 -15.25 -6.93
CA ALA A 87 -26.20 -14.00 -7.45
C ALA A 87 -26.44 -14.07 -8.97
N ARG A 88 -25.55 -14.73 -9.71
CA ARG A 88 -25.72 -14.93 -11.17
C ARG A 88 -26.81 -15.93 -11.51
N LYS A 89 -26.96 -17.01 -10.73
CA LYS A 89 -28.02 -18.00 -10.92
C LYS A 89 -29.41 -17.41 -10.62
N PHE A 90 -29.48 -16.53 -9.62
CA PHE A 90 -30.73 -15.93 -9.15
C PHE A 90 -30.62 -14.40 -9.04
N PRO A 91 -30.67 -13.68 -10.17
CA PRO A 91 -30.41 -12.23 -10.21
C PRO A 91 -31.44 -11.38 -9.45
N LYS A 92 -32.64 -11.90 -9.22
CA LYS A 92 -33.73 -11.24 -8.48
C LYS A 92 -33.89 -11.75 -7.05
N MET A 93 -32.97 -12.59 -6.57
CA MET A 93 -33.05 -13.14 -5.23
C MET A 93 -32.88 -12.04 -4.18
N GLU A 94 -33.75 -12.04 -3.16
CA GLU A 94 -33.56 -11.13 -2.04
C GLU A 94 -32.29 -11.45 -1.25
N TYR A 95 -31.54 -10.42 -0.88
CA TYR A 95 -30.24 -10.54 -0.19
C TYR A 95 -30.32 -11.26 1.17
N LYS A 96 -31.46 -11.18 1.87
CA LYS A 96 -31.68 -11.95 3.10
C LYS A 96 -31.63 -13.46 2.84
N ASN A 97 -32.07 -13.90 1.67
CA ASN A 97 -32.04 -15.29 1.26
C ASN A 97 -30.63 -15.70 0.79
N LEU A 98 -29.90 -14.81 0.09
CA LEU A 98 -28.45 -15.00 -0.17
C LEU A 98 -27.65 -15.23 1.11
N MET A 99 -27.96 -14.51 2.19
CA MET A 99 -27.30 -14.67 3.48
C MET A 99 -27.65 -15.99 4.19
N LYS A 100 -28.86 -16.51 3.99
CA LYS A 100 -29.26 -17.83 4.51
C LYS A 100 -28.63 -18.98 3.73
N GLU A 101 -28.52 -18.82 2.41
CA GLU A 101 -27.94 -19.81 1.49
C GLU A 101 -26.41 -19.87 1.56
N THR A 102 -25.76 -18.82 2.09
CA THR A 102 -24.30 -18.77 2.25
C THR A 102 -23.88 -18.95 3.71
N SER A 103 -22.73 -19.59 3.94
CA SER A 103 -22.16 -19.76 5.29
C SER A 103 -21.56 -18.47 5.89
N LEU A 104 -21.86 -17.29 5.32
CA LEU A 104 -21.23 -15.99 5.58
C LEU A 104 -21.74 -15.27 6.84
N LYS A 105 -22.02 -16.00 7.92
CA LYS A 105 -22.60 -15.44 9.16
C LYS A 105 -21.67 -14.46 9.88
N HIS A 106 -20.35 -14.57 9.67
CA HIS A 106 -19.32 -13.69 10.25
C HIS A 106 -19.09 -12.39 9.47
N VAL A 107 -19.67 -12.25 8.28
CA VAL A 107 -19.48 -11.10 7.40
C VAL A 107 -20.67 -10.14 7.51
N HIS A 108 -20.38 -8.85 7.60
CA HIS A 108 -21.42 -7.84 7.71
C HIS A 108 -22.24 -7.72 6.41
N ARG A 109 -23.55 -7.47 6.54
CA ARG A 109 -24.51 -7.42 5.42
C ARG A 109 -24.05 -6.55 4.23
N ASN A 110 -23.46 -5.37 4.48
CA ASN A 110 -23.00 -4.48 3.41
C ASN A 110 -21.81 -5.06 2.63
N THR A 111 -20.95 -5.83 3.30
CA THR A 111 -19.82 -6.50 2.63
C THR A 111 -20.34 -7.58 1.68
N ILE A 112 -21.37 -8.33 2.08
CA ILE A 112 -22.05 -9.31 1.21
C ILE A 112 -22.71 -8.61 0.01
N TYR A 113 -23.31 -7.42 0.20
CA TYR A 113 -23.89 -6.63 -0.88
C TYR A 113 -22.84 -6.13 -1.90
N ASN A 114 -21.68 -5.69 -1.42
CA ASN A 114 -20.64 -5.13 -2.29
C ASN A 114 -19.92 -6.20 -3.12
N ILE A 115 -19.70 -7.40 -2.58
CA ILE A 115 -18.92 -8.45 -3.24
C ILE A 115 -19.41 -8.77 -4.67
N PRO A 116 -20.71 -9.03 -4.94
CA PRO A 116 -21.19 -9.23 -6.31
C PRO A 116 -21.11 -7.98 -7.18
N ARG A 117 -21.27 -6.79 -6.60
CA ARG A 117 -21.28 -5.52 -7.34
C ARG A 117 -19.88 -5.11 -7.81
N GLU A 118 -18.84 -5.44 -7.03
CA GLU A 118 -17.43 -5.12 -7.34
C GLU A 118 -16.94 -5.76 -8.65
N ARG A 119 -17.55 -6.87 -9.10
CA ARG A 119 -17.13 -7.60 -10.30
C ARG A 119 -17.98 -7.29 -11.54
N GLY A 120 -19.00 -6.43 -11.41
CA GLY A 120 -20.00 -6.13 -12.44
C GLY A 120 -21.10 -7.20 -12.54
N PRO A 121 -22.29 -6.86 -13.09
CA PRO A 121 -23.38 -7.80 -13.35
C PRO A 121 -23.01 -8.87 -14.41
#